data_AF-A0A292Z7X7-F1
#
_entry.id   AF-A0A292Z7X7-F1
#
_cell.length_a   1.000
_cell.length_b   1.000
_cell.length_c   1.000
_cell.angle_alpha   90.00
_cell.angle_beta   90.00
_cell.angle_gamma   90.00
#
_symmetry.space_group_name_H-M   'P 1'
#
loop_
_entity.id
_entity.type
_entity.pdbx_description
1 polymer ?
#
loop_
_entity_poly.entity_id
_entity_poly.type
_entity_poly.pdbx_seq_one_letter_code
_entity_poly.pdbx_strand_id
1 'polypeptide(L)'
;MALADHTLRWMSTLPAQIPLPAQIPNPGATAPPGADKITQVIGYVKWGAGAAIVLGFFAGVAMFAGGRIADHHRFGRMGAITIFASVGSAFLYAIGYVLLSTIAGNA
;
A
#
# COMPACT_ATOMS: atom_id res chain seq x y z
N MET A 1 -2.14 45.48 28.38
CA MET A 1 -2.46 45.52 26.93
C MET A 1 -1.20 45.52 26.06
N ALA A 2 -0.11 46.20 26.44
CA ALA A 2 1.15 46.24 25.67
C ALA A 2 1.83 44.89 25.35
N LEU A 3 1.63 43.85 26.17
CA LEU A 3 2.19 42.51 25.90
C LEU A 3 1.50 41.82 24.71
N ALA A 4 0.20 42.02 24.53
CA ALA A 4 -0.58 41.42 23.45
C ALA A 4 -0.26 42.07 22.09
N ASP A 5 0.00 43.38 22.08
CA ASP A 5 0.39 44.09 20.86
C ASP A 5 1.79 43.65 20.38
N HIS A 6 2.69 43.36 21.32
CA HIS A 6 4.01 42.83 21.02
C HIS A 6 3.96 41.41 20.43
N THR A 7 3.13 40.52 20.97
CA THR A 7 2.99 39.15 20.45
C THR A 7 2.34 39.11 19.07
N LEU A 8 1.34 39.97 18.83
CA LEU A 8 0.69 40.11 17.51
C LEU A 8 1.64 40.70 16.46
N ARG A 9 2.55 41.61 16.86
CA ARG A 9 3.60 42.15 15.99
C ARG A 9 4.60 41.07 15.58
N TRP A 10 5.02 40.19 16.49
CA TRP A 10 5.90 39.06 16.17
C TRP A 10 5.21 38.02 15.27
N MET A 11 3.92 37.75 15.50
CA MET A 11 3.12 36.83 14.68
C MET A 11 2.84 37.37 13.27
N SER A 12 2.73 38.69 13.10
CA SER A 12 2.56 39.34 11.78
C SER A 12 3.89 39.53 11.02
N THR A 13 5.02 39.49 11.72
CA THR A 13 6.36 39.45 11.10
C THR A 13 6.87 38.05 10.85
N LEU A 14 6.14 36.98 11.22
CA LEU A 14 6.41 35.64 10.69
C LEU A 14 6.01 35.68 9.22
N PRO A 15 6.95 35.96 8.31
CA PRO A 15 6.60 36.04 6.93
C PRO A 15 6.25 34.62 6.51
N ALA A 16 5.30 34.55 5.60
CA ALA A 16 5.15 33.49 4.63
C ALA A 16 6.43 33.28 3.77
N GLN A 17 7.61 33.25 4.38
CA GLN A 17 8.91 32.99 3.76
C GLN A 17 9.75 32.16 4.71
N ILE A 18 9.33 30.93 4.99
CA ILE A 18 10.30 29.86 4.77
C ILE A 18 10.50 29.92 3.25
N PRO A 19 11.66 30.34 2.72
CA PRO A 19 11.95 30.04 1.35
C PRO A 19 11.94 28.52 1.32
N LEU A 20 10.85 27.91 0.85
CA LEU A 20 10.91 26.58 0.28
C LEU A 20 12.12 26.68 -0.65
N PRO A 21 13.23 25.97 -0.36
CA PRO A 21 14.44 26.14 -1.16
C PRO A 21 14.00 26.02 -2.60
N ALA A 22 14.28 27.09 -3.37
CA ALA A 22 13.91 27.25 -4.77
C ALA A 22 13.98 25.87 -5.42
N GLN A 23 12.85 25.39 -5.95
CA GLN A 23 12.67 24.04 -6.49
C GLN A 23 14.01 23.53 -7.01
N ILE A 24 14.71 22.75 -6.17
CA ILE A 24 16.01 22.21 -6.54
C ILE A 24 15.70 21.48 -7.84
N PRO A 25 16.36 21.83 -8.97
CA PRO A 25 16.12 21.12 -10.21
C PRO A 25 16.29 19.64 -9.91
N ASN A 26 15.16 18.94 -9.79
CA ASN A 26 15.17 17.53 -9.42
C ASN A 26 15.65 16.85 -10.70
N PRO A 27 16.89 16.34 -10.73
CA PRO A 27 17.32 15.59 -11.91
C PRO A 27 16.29 14.49 -12.12
N GLY A 28 15.76 14.38 -13.34
CA GLY A 28 14.77 13.35 -13.66
C GLY A 28 15.28 12.00 -13.15
N ALA A 29 14.41 11.23 -12.50
CA ALA A 29 14.77 9.98 -11.85
C ALA A 29 15.58 9.10 -12.81
N THR A 30 16.90 9.14 -12.68
CA THR A 30 17.80 8.42 -13.58
C THR A 30 17.97 7.05 -12.95
N ALA A 31 17.44 6.04 -13.63
CA ALA A 31 17.48 4.67 -13.16
C ALA A 31 18.97 4.25 -12.98
N PRO A 32 19.37 3.77 -11.79
CA PRO A 32 20.74 3.32 -11.55
C PRO A 32 21.08 2.13 -12.47
N PRO A 33 22.34 1.95 -12.89
CA PRO A 33 22.73 0.81 -13.72
C PRO A 33 22.26 -0.52 -13.11
N GLY A 34 21.51 -1.32 -13.89
CA GLY A 34 20.91 -2.58 -13.41
C GLY A 34 19.50 -2.47 -12.82
N ALA A 35 18.89 -1.28 -12.83
CA ALA A 35 17.51 -1.06 -12.38
C ALA A 35 16.49 -1.99 -13.06
N ASP A 36 16.69 -2.35 -14.34
CA ASP A 36 15.79 -3.24 -15.08
C ASP A 36 15.63 -4.61 -14.42
N LYS A 37 16.70 -5.15 -13.85
CA LYS A 37 16.62 -6.44 -13.13
C LYS A 37 15.86 -6.31 -11.83
N ILE A 38 16.04 -5.20 -11.12
CA ILE A 38 15.37 -4.92 -9.85
C ILE A 38 13.87 -4.74 -10.10
N THR A 39 13.49 -3.94 -11.09
CA THR A 39 12.09 -3.71 -11.44
C THR A 39 11.43 -5.00 -11.96
N GLN A 40 12.16 -5.83 -12.70
CA GLN A 40 11.69 -7.13 -13.16
C GLN A 40 11.38 -8.09 -11.99
N VAL A 41 12.28 -8.21 -11.01
CA VAL A 41 12.05 -9.05 -9.82
C VAL A 41 10.84 -8.57 -9.03
N ILE A 42 10.73 -7.26 -8.79
CA ILE A 42 9.56 -6.67 -8.13
C ILE A 42 8.28 -6.96 -8.92
N GLY A 43 8.34 -6.90 -10.26
CA GLY A 43 7.24 -7.26 -11.14
C GLY A 43 6.76 -8.70 -10.94
N TYR A 44 7.69 -9.66 -10.92
CA TYR A 44 7.34 -11.07 -10.65
C TYR A 44 6.75 -11.27 -9.27
N VAL A 45 7.26 -10.59 -8.24
CA VAL A 45 6.72 -10.67 -6.88
C VAL A 45 5.28 -10.14 -6.83
N LYS A 46 5.00 -8.99 -7.47
CA LYS A 46 3.64 -8.44 -7.56
C LYS A 46 2.70 -9.42 -8.22
N TRP A 47 3.10 -9.98 -9.37
CA TRP A 47 2.28 -10.92 -10.11
C TRP A 47 2.06 -12.22 -9.31
N GLY A 48 3.11 -12.75 -8.69
CA GLY A 48 3.03 -13.94 -7.84
C GLY A 48 2.13 -13.76 -6.64
N ALA A 49 2.21 -12.61 -5.95
CA ALA A 49 1.34 -12.26 -4.84
C ALA A 49 -0.13 -12.17 -5.29
N GLY A 50 -0.41 -11.48 -6.40
CA GLY A 50 -1.76 -11.40 -6.96
C GLY A 50 -2.34 -12.79 -7.32
N ALA A 51 -1.55 -13.63 -7.98
CA ALA A 51 -1.95 -14.99 -8.32
C ALA A 51 -2.22 -15.86 -7.08
N ALA A 52 -1.36 -15.78 -6.06
CA ALA A 52 -1.52 -16.53 -4.82
C ALA A 52 -2.79 -16.16 -4.05
N ILE A 53 -3.16 -14.88 -4.03
CA ILE A 53 -4.41 -14.42 -3.39
C ILE A 53 -5.64 -15.02 -4.09
N VAL A 54 -5.67 -15.00 -5.41
CA VAL A 54 -6.77 -15.57 -6.20
C VAL A 54 -6.85 -17.09 -5.99
N LEU A 55 -5.72 -17.79 -6.08
CA LEU A 55 -5.67 -19.23 -5.84
C LEU A 55 -6.09 -19.58 -4.41
N GLY A 56 -5.63 -18.83 -3.41
CA GLY A 56 -6.01 -19.01 -2.01
C GLY A 56 -7.51 -18.86 -1.79
N PHE A 57 -8.14 -17.88 -2.45
CA PHE A 57 -9.58 -17.68 -2.38
C PHE A 57 -10.35 -18.88 -2.94
N PHE A 58 -10.03 -19.33 -4.16
CA PHE A 58 -10.72 -20.46 -4.78
C PHE A 58 -10.42 -21.79 -4.09
N ALA A 59 -9.19 -22.00 -3.60
CA ALA A 59 -8.86 -23.16 -2.78
C ALA A 59 -9.69 -23.16 -1.49
N GLY A 60 -9.86 -22.00 -0.84
CA GLY A 60 -10.74 -21.83 0.30
C GLY A 60 -12.20 -22.18 -0.01
N VAL A 61 -12.74 -21.72 -1.14
CA VAL A 61 -14.10 -22.06 -1.61
C VAL A 61 -14.25 -23.57 -1.83
N ALA A 62 -13.28 -24.20 -2.50
CA ALA A 62 -13.29 -25.64 -2.73
C ALA A 62 -13.24 -26.43 -1.41
N MET A 63 -12.39 -26.03 -0.47
CA MET A 63 -12.31 -26.65 0.86
C MET A 63 -13.60 -26.43 1.67
N PHE A 64 -14.21 -25.25 1.57
CA PHE A 64 -15.45 -24.93 2.28
C PHE A 64 -16.65 -25.73 1.75
N ALA A 65 -16.78 -25.84 0.43
CA ALA A 65 -17.82 -26.64 -0.21
C ALA A 65 -17.56 -28.14 0.01
N GLY A 66 -16.34 -28.60 -0.24
CA GLY A 66 -15.92 -30.00 -0.04
C GLY A 66 -16.10 -30.46 1.41
N GLY A 67 -15.79 -29.59 2.38
CA GLY A 67 -16.00 -29.89 3.80
C GLY A 67 -17.47 -30.08 4.18
N ARG A 68 -18.43 -29.48 3.47
CA ARG A 68 -19.86 -29.75 3.66
C ARG A 68 -20.32 -31.00 2.96
N ILE A 69 -19.86 -31.23 1.74
CA ILE A 69 -20.22 -32.43 0.98
C ILE A 69 -19.70 -33.70 1.67
N ALA A 70 -18.50 -33.63 2.25
CA ALA A 70 -17.88 -34.75 2.96
C ALA A 70 -18.20 -34.80 4.47
N ASP A 71 -19.15 -33.98 4.95
CA ASP A 71 -19.53 -33.83 6.37
C ASP A 71 -18.33 -33.62 7.32
N HIS A 72 -17.24 -33.06 6.81
CA HIS A 72 -16.04 -32.76 7.56
C HIS A 72 -16.07 -31.31 8.07
N HIS A 73 -16.60 -31.15 9.28
CA HIS A 73 -16.76 -29.86 9.95
C HIS A 73 -15.44 -29.05 10.05
N ARG A 74 -14.29 -29.73 10.22
CA ARG A 74 -12.97 -29.08 10.27
C ARG A 74 -12.55 -28.51 8.92
N PHE A 75 -12.76 -29.23 7.83
CA PHE A 75 -12.40 -28.75 6.48
C PHE A 75 -13.27 -27.59 6.05
N GLY A 76 -14.57 -27.63 6.38
CA GLY A 76 -15.47 -26.50 6.15
C GLY A 76 -15.00 -25.22 6.86
N ARG A 77 -14.59 -25.33 8.14
CA ARG A 77 -14.07 -24.18 8.90
C ARG A 77 -12.76 -23.64 8.33
N MET A 78 -11.83 -24.52 7.96
CA MET A 78 -10.56 -24.09 7.36
C MET A 78 -10.79 -23.36 6.03
N GLY A 79 -11.68 -23.87 5.18
CA GLY A 79 -12.05 -23.20 3.93
C GLY A 79 -12.60 -21.79 4.16
N ALA A 80 -13.50 -21.61 5.14
CA ALA A 80 -14.01 -20.30 5.51
C ALA A 80 -12.89 -19.34 5.95
N ILE A 81 -11.98 -19.79 6.82
CA ILE A 81 -10.84 -18.99 7.28
C ILE A 81 -9.96 -18.57 6.10
N THR A 82 -9.64 -19.49 5.18
CA THR A 82 -8.82 -19.20 4.01
C THR A 82 -9.49 -18.20 3.07
N ILE A 83 -10.83 -18.26 2.90
CA ILE A 83 -11.59 -17.25 2.13
C ILE A 83 -11.42 -15.87 2.75
N PHE A 84 -11.68 -15.71 4.05
CA PHE A 84 -11.56 -14.41 4.73
C PHE A 84 -10.12 -13.90 4.73
N ALA A 85 -9.13 -14.78 4.94
CA ALA A 85 -7.72 -14.42 4.87
C ALA A 85 -7.33 -13.94 3.46
N SER A 86 -7.85 -14.59 2.41
CA SER A 86 -7.58 -14.19 1.02
C SER A 86 -8.24 -12.86 0.68
N VAL A 87 -9.47 -12.62 1.15
CA VAL A 87 -10.15 -11.32 1.01
C VAL A 87 -9.37 -10.22 1.72
N GLY A 88 -8.95 -10.44 2.97
CA GLY A 88 -8.11 -9.49 3.70
C GLY A 88 -6.78 -9.20 2.98
N SER A 89 -6.16 -10.23 2.41
CA SER A 89 -4.94 -10.10 1.61
C SER A 89 -5.17 -9.31 0.32
N ALA A 90 -6.33 -9.49 -0.34
CA ALA A 90 -6.71 -8.73 -1.54
C ALA A 90 -6.84 -7.23 -1.23
N PHE A 91 -7.49 -6.89 -0.11
CA PHE A 91 -7.56 -5.50 0.35
C PHE A 91 -6.18 -4.92 0.65
N LEU A 92 -5.33 -5.68 1.36
CA LEU A 92 -3.98 -5.22 1.68
C LEU A 92 -3.12 -5.02 0.43
N TYR A 93 -3.25 -5.91 -0.55
CA TYR A 93 -2.57 -5.80 -1.84
C TYR A 93 -3.02 -4.57 -2.63
N ALA A 94 -4.32 -4.28 -2.66
CA ALA A 94 -4.87 -3.11 -3.34
C ALA A 94 -4.50 -1.79 -2.63
N ILE A 95 -4.69 -1.71 -1.31
CA ILE A 95 -4.39 -0.52 -0.50
C ILE A 95 -2.88 -0.25 -0.52
N GLY A 96 -2.07 -1.30 -0.37
CA GLY A 96 -0.61 -1.18 -0.44
C GLY A 96 -0.15 -0.55 -1.75
N TYR A 97 -0.76 -0.93 -2.88
CA TYR A 97 -0.47 -0.31 -4.17
C TYR A 97 -0.84 1.19 -4.21
N VAL A 98 -2.02 1.55 -3.70
CA VAL A 98 -2.46 2.96 -3.64
C VAL A 98 -1.51 3.79 -2.78
N LEU A 99 -1.18 3.32 -1.57
CA LEU A 99 -0.28 4.03 -0.66
C LEU A 99 1.13 4.19 -1.24
N LEU A 100 1.67 3.16 -1.90
CA LEU A 100 2.97 3.27 -2.57
C LEU A 100 2.93 4.29 -3.70
N SER A 101 1.84 4.33 -4.46
CA SER A 101 1.69 5.24 -5.60
C SER A 101 1.60 6.70 -5.15
N THR A 102 0.90 6.97 -4.04
CA THR A 102 0.82 8.33 -3.48
C THR A 102 2.14 8.80 -2.88
N ILE A 103 2.88 7.93 -2.17
CA ILE A 103 4.20 8.26 -1.61
C ILE A 103 5.25 8.44 -2.71
N ALA A 104 5.21 7.62 -3.77
CA ALA A 104 6.14 7.70 -4.88
C ALA A 104 5.92 8.92 -5.80
N GLY A 105 4.93 9.77 -5.52
CA GLY A 105 4.65 10.98 -6.29
C GLY A 105 3.96 10.73 -7.63
N ASN A 106 3.40 9.54 -7.83
CA ASN A 106 2.74 9.12 -9.07
C ASN A 106 1.20 9.36 -8.98
N ALA A 107 0.81 10.55 -8.53
CA ALA A 107 -0.57 11.04 -8.51
C ALA A 107 -0.82 12.04 -9.64
#